data_AF-A0A947AVC6-F1
#
_entry.id   AF-A0A947AVC6-F1
#
_cell.length_a   1.000
_cell.length_b   1.000
_cell.length_c   1.000
_cell.angle_alpha   90.00
_cell.angle_beta   90.00
_cell.angle_gamma   90.00
#
_symmetry.space_group_name_H-M   'P 1'
#
loop_
_entity.id
_entity.type
_entity.pdbx_description
1 polymer ?
#
loop_
_entity_poly.entity_id
_entity_poly.type
_entity_poly.pdbx_seq_one_letter_code
_entity_poly.pdbx_strand_id
1 'polypeptide(L)' 'MKTFIGKDGRYDIKDNGSIIQMMVDGLGKLTGKIKEYKDVNRIPNPFDREAIKNLLKMLNIYRLSGRC' A
#
# COMPACT_ATOMS: atom_id res chain seq x y z
N MET A 1 2.39 10.54 -2.31
CA MET A 1 2.78 9.20 -2.81
C MET A 1 3.57 8.47 -1.72
N LYS A 2 3.09 7.31 -1.27
CA LYS A 2 3.74 6.52 -0.20
C LYS A 2 3.90 5.08 -0.65
N THR A 3 5.12 4.58 -0.57
CA THR A 3 5.42 3.20 -0.92
C THR A 3 5.46 2.33 0.34
N PHE A 4 4.82 1.17 0.27
CA PHE A 4 4.85 0.10 1.26
C PHE A 4 5.41 -1.17 0.59
N ILE A 5 6.36 -1.86 1.24
CA ILE A 5 6.85 -3.15 0.74
C ILE A 5 6.20 -4.23 1.58
N GLY A 6 5.23 -4.92 0.97
CA GLY A 6 4.52 -6.03 1.56
C GLY A 6 5.17 -7.37 1.21
N LYS A 7 4.56 -8.45 1.71
CA LYS A 7 5.10 -9.80 1.53
C LYS A 7 4.92 -10.31 0.09
N ASP A 8 3.83 -9.89 -0.55
CA ASP A 8 3.45 -10.29 -1.91
C ASP A 8 3.98 -9.32 -2.99
N GLY A 9 4.54 -8.16 -2.58
CA GLY A 9 4.96 -7.14 -3.52
C GLY A 9 5.13 -5.75 -2.93
N ARG A 10 5.49 -4.81 -3.80
CA ARG A 10 5.57 -3.39 -3.49
C ARG A 10 4.21 -2.74 -3.75
N TYR A 11 3.63 -2.09 -2.76
CA TYR A 11 2.37 -1.35 -2.85
C TYR A 11 2.65 0.14 -2.86
N ASP A 12 2.10 0.86 -3.83
CA ASP A 12 2.22 2.30 -3.90
C ASP A 12 0.86 2.97 -3.69
N ILE A 13 0.76 3.76 -2.63
CA ILE A 13 -0.46 4.41 -2.20
C ILE A 13 -0.42 5.85 -2.71
N LYS A 14 -1.33 6.15 -3.62
CA LYS A 14 -1.59 7.50 -4.13
C LYS A 14 -2.41 8.30 -3.12
N ASP A 15 -2.28 9.63 -3.17
CA ASP A 15 -3.00 10.56 -2.29
C ASP A 15 -4.53 10.52 -2.46
N ASN A 16 -5.02 10.00 -3.58
CA ASN A 16 -6.44 9.78 -3.84
C ASN A 16 -6.99 8.47 -3.24
N GLY A 17 -6.16 7.70 -2.50
CA GLY A 17 -6.53 6.41 -1.93
C GLY A 17 -6.38 5.21 -2.87
N SER A 18 -5.92 5.40 -4.10
CA SER A 18 -5.61 4.29 -5.01
C SER A 18 -4.32 3.58 -4.60
N ILE A 19 -4.31 2.25 -4.68
CA ILE A 19 -3.21 1.39 -4.25
C ILE A 19 -2.72 0.60 -5.46
N ILE A 20 -1.46 0.78 -5.83
CA ILE A 20 -0.82 0.10 -6.95
C ILE A 20 0.09 -0.99 -6.41
N GLN A 21 -0.31 -2.24 -6.52
CA GLN A 21 0.54 -3.39 -6.23
C GLN A 21 1.43 -3.68 -7.44
N MET A 22 2.74 -3.63 -7.24
CA MET A 22 3.77 -4.08 -8.15
C MET A 22 4.36 -5.38 -7.61
N MET A 23 4.30 -6.45 -8.40
CA MET A 23 4.98 -7.69 -8.05
C MET A 23 6.49 -7.50 -8.10
N VAL A 24 7.17 -8.00 -7.08
CA VAL A 24 8.64 -8.09 -7.03
C VAL A 24 9.03 -9.56 -6.97
N ASP A 25 10.10 -9.91 -7.65
CA ASP A 25 10.68 -11.25 -7.61
C ASP A 25 11.40 -11.48 -6.26
N GLY A 26 11.83 -12.72 -5.98
CA GLY A 26 12.54 -13.07 -4.74
C GLY A 26 13.86 -12.30 -4.53
N LEU A 27 14.39 -11.69 -5.60
CA LEU A 27 15.55 -10.80 -5.59
C LEU A 27 15.20 -9.31 -5.44
N GLY A 28 13.94 -8.96 -5.21
CA GLY A 28 13.46 -7.57 -5.10
C GLY A 28 13.34 -6.84 -6.44
N LYS A 29 13.53 -7.53 -7.58
CA LYS A 29 13.35 -6.95 -8.92
C LYS A 29 11.88 -6.83 -9.28
N LEU A 30 11.45 -5.67 -9.76
CA LEU A 30 10.09 -5.46 -10.27
C LEU A 30 9.85 -6.37 -11.48
N THR A 31 8.85 -7.25 -11.40
CA THR A 31 8.50 -8.19 -12.48
C THR A 31 7.51 -7.61 -13.48
N GLY A 32 7.13 -6.33 -13.31
CA GLY A 32 6.28 -5.59 -14.25
C GLY A 32 4.78 -5.91 -14.17
N LYS A 33 4.35 -6.89 -13.36
CA LYS A 33 2.94 -7.12 -13.08
C LYS A 33 2.42 -6.10 -12.08
N ILE A 34 1.55 -5.22 -12.56
CA ILE A 34 0.95 -4.14 -11.79
C ILE A 34 -0.56 -4.38 -11.65
N LYS A 35 -1.06 -4.41 -10.42
CA LYS A 35 -2.50 -4.42 -10.11
C LYS A 35 -2.86 -3.14 -9.39
N GLU A 36 -3.82 -2.40 -9.93
CA GLU A 36 -4.37 -1.22 -9.26
C GLU A 36 -5.65 -1.61 -8.50
N TYR A 37 -5.68 -1.29 -7.22
CA TYR A 37 -6.84 -1.42 -6.35
C TYR A 37 -7.32 -0.02 -5.97
N LYS A 38 -8.58 0.28 -6.25
CA LYS A 38 -9.22 1.53 -5.80
C LYS A 38 -9.49 1.55 -4.29
N ASP A 39 -9.45 0.39 -3.64
CA ASP A 39 -9.77 0.24 -2.21
C ASP A 39 -8.93 -0.87 -1.58
N VAL A 40 -8.47 -0.67 -0.33
CA VAL A 40 -7.66 -1.65 0.42
C VAL A 40 -8.39 -2.97 0.64
N ASN A 41 -9.72 -2.95 0.74
CA ASN A 41 -10.55 -4.14 0.89
C ASN A 41 -10.67 -4.97 -0.39
N ARG A 42 -10.04 -4.56 -1.50
CA ARG A 42 -9.92 -5.37 -2.72
C ARG A 42 -8.61 -6.14 -2.80
N ILE A 43 -7.67 -5.87 -1.89
CA ILE A 43 -6.42 -6.63 -1.80
C ILE A 43 -6.76 -8.06 -1.33
N PRO A 44 -6.42 -9.10 -2.10
CA PRO A 44 -6.77 -10.47 -1.78
C PRO A 44 -5.97 -11.01 -0.60
N ASN A 45 -4.73 -10.56 -0.41
CA ASN A 45 -3.88 -11.01 0.68
C ASN A 45 -4.29 -10.30 2.00
N PRO A 46 -4.77 -11.03 3.02
CA PRO A 46 -5.24 -10.41 4.27
C PRO A 46 -4.10 -9.74 5.05
N PHE A 47 -2.88 -10.30 5.03
CA PHE A 47 -1.73 -9.70 5.71
C PHE A 47 -1.35 -8.33 5.14
N ASP A 48 -1.23 -8.23 3.82
CA ASP A 48 -0.92 -6.95 3.17
C ASP A 48 -2.09 -5.95 3.31
N ARG A 49 -3.34 -6.43 3.23
CA ARG A 49 -4.53 -5.61 3.48
C ARG A 49 -4.46 -4.96 4.87
N GLU A 50 -4.20 -5.76 5.91
CA GLU A 50 -4.18 -5.28 7.28
C GLU A 50 -3.01 -4.32 7.53
N ALA A 51 -1.83 -4.63 7.00
CA ALA A 51 -0.66 -3.76 7.08
C ALA A 51 -0.89 -2.40 6.40
N ILE A 52 -1.44 -2.39 5.18
CA ILE A 52 -1.76 -1.15 4.46
C ILE A 52 -2.87 -0.37 5.16
N LYS A 53 -3.89 -1.05 5.69
CA LYS A 53 -4.96 -0.42 6.46
C LYS A 53 -4.42 0.23 7.74
N ASN A 54 -3.52 -0.44 8.45
CA ASN A 54 -2.88 0.11 9.64
C ASN A 54 -1.96 1.29 9.30
N LEU A 55 -1.20 1.19 8.19
CA LEU A 55 -0.38 2.28 7.67
C LEU A 55 -1.26 3.51 7.36
N LEU A 56 -2.35 3.34 6.59
CA LEU A 56 -3.29 4.41 6.29
C LEU A 56 -3.88 5.04 7.55
N LYS A 57 -4.22 4.24 8.56
CA LYS A 57 -4.74 4.72 9.83
C LYS A 57 -3.71 5.56 10.59
N MET A 58 -2.45 5.08 10.69
CA MET A 58 -1.36 5.85 11.27
C MET A 58 -1.16 7.17 10.53
N LEU A 59 -1.18 7.16 9.21
CA LEU A 59 -1.00 8.36 8.40
C LEU A 59 -2.11 9.37 8.58
N ASN A 60 -3.36 8.93 8.73
CA ASN A 60 -4.47 9.82 9.03
C ASN A 60 -4.35 10.44 10.43
N ILE A 61 -3.83 9.68 11.41
CA ILE A 61 -3.51 10.18 12.75
C ILE A 61 -2.37 11.23 12.68
N TYR A 62 -1.29 10.97 11.94
CA TYR A 62 -0.21 11.94 11.71
C TYR A 62 -0.67 13.17 10.91
N ARG A 63 -1.66 13.02 10.03
CA ARG A 63 -2.25 14.15 9.29
C ARG A 63 -3.07 15.08 10.20
N LEU A 64 -3.63 14.54 11.28
CA LEU A 64 -4.35 15.30 12.31
C LEU A 64 -3.40 15.98 13.30
N SER A 65 -2.21 15.44 13.56
CA SER A 65 -1.28 16.02 14.54
C SER A 65 -0.49 17.26 14.03
N GLY A 66 -0.77 17.73 12.82
CA GLY A 66 -0.14 18.93 12.22
C GLY A 66 -0.99 20.20 12.27
N ARG A 67 -2.15 20.19 12.94
CA ARG A 67 -2.95 21.39 13.23
C ARG A 67 -2.89 21.71 14.72
N CYS A 68 -1.79 22.31 15.16
CA CYS A 68 -1.75 23.16 16.35
C CYS A 68 -1.00 24.44 15.97
#